data_AF-A0A6A4VNH3-F1
#
_entry.id   AF-A0A6A4VNH3-F1
#
_cell.length_a   1.000
_cell.length_b   1.000
_cell.length_c   1.000
_cell.angle_alpha   90.00
_cell.angle_beta   90.00
_cell.angle_gamma   90.00
#
_symmetry.space_group_name_H-M   'P 1'
#
loop_
_entity.id
_entity.type
_entity.pdbx_description
1 polymer ?
#
loop_
_entity_poly.entity_id
_entity_poly.type
_entity_poly.pdbx_seq_one_letter_code
_entity_poly.pdbx_strand_id
1 'polypeptide(L)' 'MGNSTLSMLEIELSRTIIPCLVKAAQEANGRQINWRYFYQLLFTTDNLRLVHIVCHDKRSHDGYQCDQSQVYV' A
#
# COMPACT_ATOMS: atom_id res chain seq x y z
N MET A 1 -3.70 25.40 -7.22
CA MET A 1 -4.55 25.10 -6.04
C MET A 1 -5.04 23.67 -6.19
N GLY A 2 -4.19 22.69 -5.84
CA GLY A 2 -4.59 21.29 -5.80
C GLY A 2 -4.85 20.95 -4.34
N ASN A 3 -6.09 20.58 -4.00
CA ASN A 3 -6.39 20.05 -2.68
C ASN A 3 -5.76 18.66 -2.60
N SER A 4 -4.49 18.60 -2.19
CA SER A 4 -3.83 17.35 -1.85
C SER A 4 -4.53 16.81 -0.62
N THR A 5 -5.45 15.88 -0.82
CA THR A 5 -6.05 15.09 0.23
C THR A 5 -4.91 14.35 0.95
N LEU A 6 -4.60 14.77 2.18
CA LEU A 6 -3.46 14.27 2.94
C LEU A 6 -3.82 12.95 3.62
N SER A 7 -3.78 11.86 2.87
CA SER A 7 -3.96 10.53 3.43
C SER A 7 -2.83 10.13 4.38
N MET A 8 -3.14 9.36 5.42
CA MET A 8 -2.13 8.75 6.31
C MET A 8 -1.27 7.71 5.60
N LEU A 9 -1.81 7.11 4.53
CA LEU A 9 -1.14 6.13 3.69
C LEU A 9 -1.28 6.53 2.23
N GLU A 10 -0.22 6.36 1.44
CA GLU A 10 -0.32 6.51 -0.01
C GLU A 10 -1.12 5.36 -0.63
N ILE A 11 -0.86 4.13 -0.19
CA ILE A 11 -1.63 2.92 -0.50
C ILE A 11 -2.24 2.37 0.79
N GLU A 12 -3.55 2.12 0.78
CA GLU A 12 -4.29 1.67 1.97
C GLU A 12 -3.90 0.25 2.41
N LEU A 13 -3.55 0.11 3.69
CA LEU A 13 -3.06 -1.15 4.25
C LEU A 13 -4.11 -2.27 4.19
N SER A 14 -5.28 -2.07 4.80
CA SER A 14 -6.31 -3.12 4.92
C SER A 14 -7.11 -3.32 3.63
N ARG A 15 -7.27 -2.27 2.81
CA ARG A 15 -8.06 -2.32 1.57
C ARG A 15 -7.26 -2.76 0.34
N THR A 16 -5.94 -2.57 0.36
CA THR A 16 -5.11 -2.81 -0.84
C THR A 16 -3.88 -3.68 -0.55
N ILE A 17 -3.01 -3.27 0.38
CA ILE A 17 -1.71 -3.95 0.59
C ILE A 17 -1.90 -5.38 1.09
N ILE A 18 -2.71 -5.58 2.13
CA ILE A 18 -2.95 -6.91 2.72
C ILE A 18 -3.67 -7.83 1.73
N PRO A 19 -4.78 -7.42 1.07
CA PRO A 19 -5.40 -8.24 0.01
C PRO A 19 -4.43 -8.61 -1.11
N CYS A 20 -3.58 -7.68 -1.55
CA CYS A 20 -2.58 -7.94 -2.57
C CYS A 20 -1.54 -8.98 -2.12
N LEU A 21 -1.01 -8.87 -0.90
CA LEU A 21 -0.06 -9.83 -0.34
C LEU A 21 -0.68 -11.23 -0.21
N VAL A 22 -1.91 -11.32 0.29
CA VAL A 22 -2.64 -12.60 0.42
C VAL A 22 -2.81 -13.25 -0.95
N LYS A 23 -3.26 -12.49 -1.94
CA LYS A 23 -3.41 -12.98 -3.32
C LYS A 23 -2.05 -13.43 -3.89
N ALA A 24 -1.01 -12.64 -3.70
CA ALA A 24 0.33 -12.95 -4.20
C ALA A 24 0.87 -14.26 -3.60
N ALA A 25 0.57 -14.52 -2.33
CA ALA A 25 0.96 -15.74 -1.62
C ALA A 25 0.17 -16.97 -2.10
N GLN A 26 -1.13 -16.81 -2.35
CA GLN A 26 -1.99 -17.88 -2.89
C GLN A 26 -1.64 -18.24 -4.34
N GLU A 27 -1.30 -17.24 -5.15
CA GLU A 27 -1.04 -17.39 -6.59
C GLU A 27 0.46 -17.42 -6.93
N ALA A 28 1.33 -17.62 -5.93
CA ALA A 28 2.77 -17.53 -6.11
C ALA A 28 3.28 -18.48 -7.21
N ASN A 29 2.71 -19.68 -7.32
CA ASN A 29 3.07 -20.67 -8.36
C ASN A 29 4.59 -20.91 -8.44
N GLY A 30 5.27 -20.94 -7.29
CA GLY A 30 6.72 -21.09 -7.19
C GLY A 30 7.54 -19.81 -7.35
N ARG A 31 6.91 -18.67 -7.70
CA ARG A 31 7.57 -17.36 -7.70
C ARG A 31 7.85 -16.90 -6.27
N GLN A 32 8.99 -16.24 -6.09
CA GLN A 32 9.34 -15.65 -4.81
C GLN A 32 8.63 -14.31 -4.63
N ILE A 33 7.87 -14.15 -3.55
CA ILE A 33 7.30 -12.85 -3.18
C ILE A 33 8.44 -11.89 -2.83
N ASN A 34 8.36 -10.67 -3.36
CA ASN A 34 9.24 -9.58 -2.95
C ASN A 34 8.83 -9.06 -1.57
N TRP A 35 9.24 -9.75 -0.52
CA TRP A 35 8.94 -9.39 0.86
C TRP A 35 9.41 -7.98 1.23
N ARG A 36 10.47 -7.48 0.57
CA ARG A 36 11.05 -6.17 0.84
C ARG A 36 10.11 -5.05 0.37
N TYR A 37 9.50 -5.22 -0.81
CA TYR A 37 8.47 -4.30 -1.30
C TYR A 37 7.28 -4.21 -0.33
N PHE A 38 6.73 -5.34 0.10
CA PHE A 38 5.63 -5.35 1.08
C PHE A 38 6.05 -4.80 2.45
N TYR A 39 7.28 -5.05 2.89
CA TYR A 39 7.82 -4.50 4.13
C TYR A 39 7.87 -2.96 4.09
N GLN A 40 8.33 -2.38 2.97
CA GLN A 40 8.34 -0.93 2.78
C GLN A 40 6.92 -0.34 2.84
N LEU A 41 5.98 -0.97 2.14
CA LEU A 41 4.59 -0.50 2.16
C LEU A 41 3.92 -0.59 3.54
N LEU A 42 4.27 -1.58 4.35
CA LEU A 42 3.61 -1.84 5.63
C LEU A 42 4.23 -1.08 6.81
N PHE A 43 5.55 -0.92 6.80
CA PHE A 43 6.30 -0.60 8.02
C PHE A 43 7.30 0.54 7.87
N THR A 44 7.41 1.17 6.70
CA THR A 44 8.33 2.30 6.50
C THR A 44 7.60 3.56 6.09
N THR A 45 8.28 4.70 6.23
CA THR A 45 7.80 6.00 5.77
C THR A 45 7.71 6.10 4.25
N ASP A 46 8.10 5.06 3.51
CA ASP A 46 7.91 4.98 2.05
C ASP A 46 6.41 4.98 1.70
N ASN A 47 5.56 4.46 2.59
CA ASN A 47 4.09 4.51 2.45
C ASN A 47 3.38 5.13 3.66
N LEU A 48 3.98 5.09 4.86
CA LEU A 48 3.40 5.67 6.07
C LEU A 48 3.66 7.18 6.14
N ARG A 49 2.58 7.97 6.23
CA ARG A 49 2.65 9.44 6.39
C ARG A 49 2.14 9.86 7.75
N LEU A 50 2.95 10.66 8.45
CA LEU A 50 2.50 11.35 9.66
C LEU A 50 1.61 12.53 9.26
N VAL A 51 0.31 12.41 9.52
CA VAL A 51 -0.68 13.45 9.23
C VAL A 51 -1.38 13.88 10.52
N HIS A 52 -1.80 15.14 10.58
CA HIS A 52 -2.68 15.59 11.65
C HIS A 52 -4.05 14.88 11.54
N ILE A 53 -4.72 14.61 12.65
CA ILE A 53 -5.98 13.84 12.66
C ILE A 53 -7.08 14.44 11.76
N VAL A 54 -7.09 15.76 11.62
CA VAL A 54 -8.03 16.51 10.77
C VAL A 54 -7.70 16.34 9.28
N CYS A 55 -6.43 16.12 8.96
CA CYS A 55 -5.98 15.89 7.59
C CYS A 55 -6.20 14.43 7.15
N HIS A 56 -6.37 13.51 8.09
CA HIS A 56 -6.56 12.08 7.81
C HIS A 56 -7.90 11.84 7.10
N ASP A 57 -7.84 11.76 5.78
CA ASP A 57 -8.96 11.30 4.98
C ASP A 57 -9.19 9.80 5.23
N LYS A 58 -10.44 9.46 5.54
CA LYS A 58 -10.91 8.10 5.85
C LYS A 58 -11.72 7.50 4.69
N ARG A 59 -11.94 8.27 3.63
CA ARG A 59 -12.55 7.79 2.38
C ARG A 59 -11.62 6.80 1.70
N SER A 60 -12.13 6.03 0.73
CA SER A 60 -11.27 5.19 -0.09
C SER A 60 -10.35 6.07 -0.94
N HIS A 61 -9.08 5.67 -1.05
CA HIS A 61 -8.16 6.32 -1.98
C HIS A 61 -8.31 5.62 -3.33
N ASP A 62 -9.39 5.97 -4.03
CA ASP A 62 -9.69 5.42 -5.35
C ASP A 62 -8.55 5.80 -6.32
N GLY A 63 -7.72 4.81 -6.68
CA GLY A 63 -6.61 4.97 -7.63
C GLY A 63 -5.23 4.52 -7.15
N TYR A 64 -5.05 4.23 -5.86
CA TYR A 64 -3.76 3.78 -5.32
C TYR A 64 -3.75 2.26 -5.13
N GLN A 65 -2.94 1.56 -5.91
CA GLN A 65 -2.83 0.10 -5.97
C GLN A 65 -1.38 -0.34 -5.78
N CYS A 66 -1.18 -1.59 -5.36
CA CYS A 66 0.17 -2.17 -5.37
C CYS A 66 0.72 -2.20 -6.81
N ASP A 67 1.96 -1.75 -6.99
CA ASP A 67 2.72 -1.93 -8.22
C ASP A 67 2.94 -3.42 -8.48
N GLN A 68 2.30 -3.92 -9.54
CA GLN A 68 2.34 -5.35 -9.90
C GLN A 68 3.72 -5.80 -10.36
N SER A 69 4.57 -4.88 -10.84
CA SER A 69 5.94 -5.20 -11.24
C SER A 69 6.85 -5.52 -10.06
N GLN A 70 6.47 -5.10 -8.85
CA GLN A 70 7.27 -5.25 -7.63
C GLN A 70 6.81 -6.41 -6.75
N VAL A 71 5.70 -7.09 -7.06
CA VAL A 71 5.10 -8.13 -6.20
C VAL A 71 5.99 -9.38 -6.06
N TYR A 72 6.72 -9.73 -7.11
CA TYR A 72 7.60 -10.90 -7.16
C TYR A 72 9.04 -10.48 -7.48
N VAL A 73 10.01 -11.32 -7.11
CA VAL A 73 11.44 -11.19 -7.44
C VAL A 73 11.78 -12.05 -8.65
#